data_AF-A0A956SF06-F1
#
_entry.id   AF-A0A956SF06-F1
#
_cell.length_a   1.000
_cell.length_b   1.000
_cell.length_c   1.000
_cell.angle_alpha   90.00
_cell.angle_beta   90.00
_cell.angle_gamma   90.00
#
_symmetry.space_group_name_H-M   'P 1'
#
loop_
_entity.id
_entity.type
_entity.pdbx_description
1 polymer ?
#
loop_
_entity_poly.entity_id
_entity_poly.type
_entity_poly.pdbx_seq_one_letter_code
_entity_poly.pdbx_strand_id
1 'polypeptide(L)'
;LDRHSRARIDAFLDHLRSLPELIGFFHVAGANDFLVHVALRDPSHLRDLALDAFSQREEVAHIETSLIFYSERRSSLPHVGLDPSVGG
;
A
#
# COMPACT_ATOMS: atom_id res chain seq x y z
N LEU A 1 18.32 10.36 3.82
CA LEU A 1 17.80 8.99 3.94
C LEU A 1 18.97 8.05 4.15
N ASP A 2 19.12 7.54 5.36
CA ASP A 2 20.19 6.60 5.73
C ASP A 2 20.08 5.28 4.92
N ARG A 3 21.21 4.65 4.61
CA ARG A 3 21.29 3.37 3.87
C ARG A 3 20.49 2.27 4.56
N HIS A 4 20.44 2.30 5.89
CA HIS A 4 19.65 1.35 6.68
C HIS A 4 18.13 1.51 6.47
N SER A 5 17.65 2.74 6.26
CA SER A 5 16.24 3.00 5.98
C SER A 5 15.84 2.47 4.60
N ARG A 6 16.70 2.64 3.59
CA ARG A 6 16.46 2.06 2.27
C ARG A 6 16.39 0.54 2.29
N ALA A 7 17.33 -0.11 2.98
CA ALA A 7 17.33 -1.58 3.10
C ALA A 7 16.04 -2.12 3.77
N ARG A 8 15.52 -1.42 4.78
CA ARG A 8 14.24 -1.78 5.42
C ARG A 8 13.04 -1.60 4.49
N ILE A 9 13.01 -0.51 3.74
CA ILE A 9 11.96 -0.29 2.72
C ILE A 9 12.01 -1.39 1.67
N ASP A 10 13.19 -1.69 1.12
CA ASP A 10 13.33 -2.73 0.09
C ASP A 10 12.89 -4.11 0.61
N ALA A 11 13.28 -4.47 1.84
CA ALA A 11 12.86 -5.71 2.48
C ALA A 11 11.34 -5.78 2.69
N PHE A 12 10.72 -4.66 3.08
CA PHE A 12 9.26 -4.57 3.22
C PHE A 12 8.55 -4.68 1.87
N LEU A 13 9.06 -4.02 0.82
CA LEU A 13 8.51 -4.13 -0.52
C LEU A 13 8.60 -5.55 -1.09
N ASP A 14 9.71 -6.25 -0.85
CA ASP A 14 9.88 -7.64 -1.26
C ASP A 14 8.94 -8.57 -0.49
N HIS A 15 8.73 -8.30 0.80
CA HIS A 15 7.73 -8.99 1.59
C HIS A 15 6.31 -8.76 1.07
N LEU A 16 5.91 -7.52 0.78
CA LEU A 16 4.58 -7.24 0.21
C LEU A 16 4.36 -8.02 -1.08
N ARG A 17 5.36 -8.04 -1.97
CA ARG A 17 5.28 -8.77 -3.25
C ARG A 17 5.17 -10.28 -3.10
N SER A 18 5.55 -10.84 -1.94
CA SER A 18 5.41 -12.29 -1.69
C SER A 18 4.06 -12.68 -1.13
N LEU A 19 3.23 -11.71 -0.70
CA LEU A 19 1.90 -11.99 -0.14
C LEU A 19 0.91 -12.39 -1.25
N PRO A 20 0.30 -13.58 -1.17
CA PRO A 20 -0.69 -14.00 -2.16
C PRO A 20 -1.97 -13.16 -2.10
N GLU A 21 -2.25 -12.49 -0.98
CA GLU A 21 -3.40 -11.61 -0.81
C GLU A 21 -3.22 -10.24 -1.49
N LEU A 22 -2.01 -9.88 -1.94
CA LEU A 22 -1.71 -8.53 -2.42
C LEU A 22 -2.42 -8.20 -3.75
N ILE A 23 -3.25 -7.15 -3.74
CA ILE A 23 -3.80 -6.53 -4.96
C ILE A 23 -2.87 -5.40 -5.43
N GLY A 24 -2.30 -4.65 -4.48
CA GLY A 24 -1.37 -3.57 -4.75
C GLY A 24 -1.08 -2.76 -3.50
N PHE A 25 -0.08 -1.90 -3.56
CA PHE A 25 0.28 -1.00 -2.47
C PHE A 25 0.72 0.36 -2.97
N PHE A 26 0.66 1.34 -2.09
CA PHE A 26 1.08 2.70 -2.33
C PHE A 26 1.97 3.15 -1.18
N HIS A 27 3.09 3.78 -1.52
CA HIS A 27 3.84 4.57 -0.55
C HIS A 27 3.18 5.96 -0.49
N VAL A 28 2.78 6.39 0.70
CA VAL A 28 1.99 7.60 0.91
C VAL A 28 2.68 8.53 1.91
N ALA A 29 2.43 9.82 1.78
CA ALA A 29 2.78 10.77 2.82
C ALA A 29 1.65 10.84 3.86
N GLY A 30 1.99 11.05 5.14
CA GLY A 30 1.00 11.21 6.21
C GLY A 30 1.41 10.47 7.47
N ALA A 31 0.41 10.04 8.24
CA ALA A 31 0.62 9.31 9.50
C ALA A 31 1.09 7.86 9.29
N ASN A 32 0.73 7.26 8.15
CA ASN A 32 1.15 5.92 7.75
C ASN A 32 2.01 6.03 6.48
N ASP A 33 3.07 5.22 6.37
CA ASP A 33 3.98 5.24 5.21
C ASP A 33 3.41 4.45 4.01
N PHE A 34 2.62 3.42 4.28
CA PHE A 34 2.09 2.53 3.25
C PHE A 34 0.59 2.31 3.37
N LEU A 35 -0.09 2.31 2.23
CA LEU A 35 -1.42 1.73 2.07
C LEU A 35 -1.30 0.44 1.29
N VAL A 36 -1.74 -0.67 1.88
CA VAL A 36 -1.69 -2.00 1.27
C VAL A 36 -3.12 -2.46 1.01
N HIS A 37 -3.42 -2.75 -0.25
CA HIS A 37 -4.73 -3.25 -0.67
C HIS A 37 -4.62 -4.76 -0.89
N VAL A 38 -5.43 -5.52 -0.15
CA VAL A 38 -5.43 -6.99 -0.15
C VAL A 38 -6.82 -7.56 -0.42
N ALA A 39 -6.86 -8.75 -1.04
CA ALA A 39 -8.06 -9.57 -1.18
C ALA A 39 -8.07 -10.64 -0.09
N LEU A 40 -9.18 -10.75 0.63
CA LEU A 40 -9.33 -11.66 1.76
C LEU A 40 -10.64 -12.43 1.65
N ARG A 41 -10.72 -13.59 2.30
CA ARG A 41 -11.90 -14.45 2.28
C ARG A 41 -12.97 -13.95 3.26
N ASP A 42 -12.52 -13.49 4.42
CA ASP A 42 -13.35 -13.12 5.57
C ASP A 42 -12.54 -12.27 6.58
N PRO A 43 -13.18 -11.69 7.62
CA PRO A 43 -12.49 -10.90 8.64
C PRO A 43 -11.49 -11.68 9.50
N SER A 44 -11.64 -13.00 9.66
CA SER A 44 -10.65 -13.80 10.38
C SER A 44 -9.35 -13.87 9.58
N HIS A 45 -9.44 -14.05 8.27
CA HIS A 45 -8.29 -13.99 7.37
C HIS A 45 -7.57 -12.62 7.44
N LEU A 46 -8.30 -11.51 7.58
CA LEU A 46 -7.69 -10.18 7.80
C LEU A 46 -6.86 -10.12 9.07
N ARG A 47 -7.44 -10.61 10.18
CA ARG A 47 -6.75 -10.60 11.47
C ARG A 47 -5.48 -11.44 11.42
N ASP A 48 -5.58 -12.64 10.87
CA ASP A 48 -4.46 -13.58 10.79
C ASP A 48 -3.35 -12.99 9.89
N LEU A 49 -3.70 -12.39 8.73
CA LEU A 49 -2.75 -11.68 7.90
C LEU A 49 -2.06 -10.53 8.65
N ALA A 50 -2.82 -9.69 9.36
CA ALA A 50 -2.25 -8.58 10.11
C ALA A 50 -1.26 -9.04 11.19
N LEU A 51 -1.59 -10.10 11.93
CA LEU A 51 -0.74 -10.63 13.00
C LEU A 51 0.48 -11.37 12.46
N ASP A 52 0.29 -12.25 11.49
CA ASP A 52 1.31 -13.20 11.06
C ASP A 52 2.26 -12.60 10.00
N ALA A 53 1.73 -11.81 9.06
CA ALA A 53 2.53 -11.25 7.98
C ALA A 53 3.10 -9.87 8.33
N PHE A 54 2.37 -9.04 9.07
CA PHE A 54 2.77 -7.66 9.32
C PHE A 54 3.33 -7.41 10.73
N SER A 55 2.62 -7.82 11.79
CA SER A 55 3.03 -7.47 13.17
C SER A 55 4.36 -8.08 13.62
N GLN A 56 4.83 -9.13 12.96
CA GLN A 56 6.11 -9.78 13.29
C GLN A 56 7.33 -9.12 12.63
N ARG A 57 7.12 -8.09 11.81
CA ARG A 57 8.19 -7.45 11.02
C ARG A 57 8.79 -6.26 11.75
N GLU A 58 10.12 -6.23 11.81
CA GLU A 58 10.85 -5.12 12.43
C GLU A 58 10.65 -3.78 11.70
N GLU A 59 10.30 -3.82 10.42
CA GLU A 59 10.04 -2.61 9.64
C GLU A 59 8.63 -2.03 9.86
N VAL A 60 7.73 -2.76 10.54
CA VAL A 60 6.34 -2.37 10.76
C VAL A 60 6.15 -1.91 12.21
N ALA A 61 6.00 -0.60 12.41
CA ALA A 61 5.81 -0.03 13.74
C ALA A 61 4.33 0.02 14.18
N HIS A 62 3.42 0.18 13.23
CA HIS A 62 1.97 0.36 13.48
C HIS A 62 1.17 -0.19 12.31
N ILE A 63 -0.05 -0.67 12.59
CA ILE A 63 -0.97 -1.22 11.60
C ILE A 63 -2.37 -0.65 11.85
N GLU A 64 -2.97 -0.12 10.81
CA GLU A 64 -4.40 0.20 10.76
C GLU A 64 -5.05 -0.59 9.66
N THR A 65 -6.20 -1.20 9.96
CA THR A 65 -6.98 -1.95 8.99
C THR A 65 -8.28 -1.21 8.68
N SER A 66 -8.73 -1.32 7.44
CA SER A 66 -9.97 -0.73 6.96
C SER A 66 -10.61 -1.68 5.95
N LEU A 67 -11.95 -1.74 5.93
CA LEU A 67 -12.70 -2.55 4.98
C LEU A 67 -13.27 -1.67 3.87
N ILE A 68 -13.03 -2.07 2.62
CA ILE A 68 -13.60 -1.41 1.43
C ILE A 68 -14.96 -2.06 1.15
N PHE A 69 -16.05 -1.33 1.39
CA PHE A 69 -17.41 -1.80 1.11
C PHE A 69 -17.86 -1.56 -0.33
N TYR A 70 -17.32 -0.52 -0.98
CA TYR A 70 -17.61 -0.17 -2.37
C TYR A 70 -16.35 0.35 -3.05
N SER A 71 -16.12 -0.07 -4.29
CA SER A 71 -15.04 0.50 -5.10
C SER A 71 -15.48 0.58 -6.56
N GLU A 72 -15.14 1.70 -7.19
CA GLU A 72 -15.35 1.93 -8.61
C GLU A 72 -14.04 2.47 -9.20
N ARG A 73 -13.65 1.96 -10.37
CA ARG A 73 -12.44 2.41 -11.07
C ARG A 73 -12.83 2.89 -12.47
N ARG A 74 -12.34 4.07 -12.86
CA ARG A 74 -12.49 4.54 -14.24
C ARG A 74 -11.63 3.67 -15.17
N SER A 75 -12.19 3.28 -16.30
CA SER A 75 -11.50 2.49 -17.32
C SER A 75 -10.57 3.32 -18.22
N SER A 76 -10.67 4.65 -18.17
CA SER A 76 -9.85 5.57 -18.95
C SER A 76 -9.12 6.56 -18.06
N LEU A 77 -7.86 6.85 -18.40
CA LEU A 77 -7.11 7.92 -17.74
C LEU A 77 -7.73 9.28 -18.10
N PRO A 78 -7.80 10.22 -17.13
CA PRO A 78 -8.24 11.57 -17.43
C PRO A 78 -7.22 12.27 -18.36
N HIS A 79 -7.73 12.97 -19.38
CA HIS A 79 -6.91 13.90 -20.15
C HIS A 79 -6.67 15.15 -19.32
N VAL A 80 -5.55 15.20 -18.60
CA VAL A 80 -5.07 16.44 -17.96
C VAL A 80 -4.36 17.23 -19.03
N GLY A 81 -5.08 18.12 -19.71
CA GLY A 81 -4.47 19.06 -20.63
C GLY A 81 -3.51 19.97 -19.87
N LEU A 82 -2.21 19.85 -20.13
CA LEU A 82 -1.33 21.01 -19.98
C LEU A 82 -1.77 21.97 -21.07
N ASP A 83 -2.45 23.05 -20.72
CA ASP A 83 -2.78 24.10 -21.68
C ASP A 83 -1.45 24.65 -22.23
N PRO A 84 -1.13 24.42 -23.52
CA PRO A 84 0.11 24.91 -24.12
C PRO A 84 0.14 26.45 -24.21
N SER A 85 -0.95 27.14 -23.86
CA SER A 85 -1.09 28.60 -23.92
C SER A 85 -0.62 29.33 -22.66
N VAL A 86 -0.35 28.62 -21.55
CA VAL A 86 0.17 29.23 -20.30
C VAL A 86 1.70 29.08 -20.26
N GLY A 87 2.37 29.75 -21.18
CA GLY A 87 3.82 29.76 -21.32
C GLY A 87 4.25 30.79 -22.36
N GLY A 88 4.00 32.07 -22.06
CA GLY A 88 4.44 33.23 -22.83
C GLY A 88 5.06 34.26 -21.90
#